data_AF-K4QW16-F1
#
_entry.id   AF-K4QW16-F1
#
_cell.length_a   1.000
_cell.length_b   1.000
_cell.length_c   1.000
_cell.angle_alpha   90.00
_cell.angle_beta   90.00
_cell.angle_gamma   90.00
#
_symmetry.space_group_name_H-M   'P 1'
#
loop_
_entity.id
_entity.type
_entity.pdbx_description
1 polymer ?
#
loop_
_entity_poly.entity_id
_entity_poly.type
_entity_poly.pdbx_seq_one_letter_code
_entity_poly.pdbx_strand_id
1 'polypeptide(L)'
;MTNRARPRVHLLTGGPAWEVRRAMPEQPGFSKRQKEARKPLLQAMSQLSEAVKRRNWRAARAARAAAWDEVDKLIPDLTREERKMLWKYKQQIAAGESRDRLRSSRPDRSQN
;
A
#
# COMPACT_ATOMS: atom_id res chain seq x y z
N MET A 1 15.10 -1.97 65.58
CA MET A 1 14.03 -1.38 64.75
C MET A 1 14.67 -0.36 63.80
N THR A 2 14.95 -0.75 62.55
CA THR A 2 15.60 0.13 61.57
C THR A 2 14.61 0.53 60.49
N ASN A 3 14.08 1.75 60.59
CA ASN A 3 13.27 2.38 59.55
C ASN A 3 14.15 2.60 58.30
N ARG A 4 13.97 1.76 57.27
CA ARG A 4 14.59 1.95 55.96
C ARG A 4 13.79 2.99 55.17
N ALA A 5 14.25 4.23 55.19
CA ALA A 5 13.77 5.29 54.31
C ALA A 5 14.00 4.89 52.84
N ARG A 6 12.94 4.80 52.05
CA ARG A 6 13.01 4.57 50.60
C ARG A 6 13.18 5.92 49.89
N PRO A 7 14.20 6.13 49.05
CA PRO A 7 14.30 7.35 48.25
C PRO A 7 13.20 7.34 47.18
N ARG A 8 12.39 8.41 47.15
CA ARG A 8 11.44 8.68 46.06
C ARG A 8 12.23 9.30 44.91
N VAL A 9 12.45 8.53 43.85
CA VAL A 9 13.06 9.03 42.61
C VAL A 9 12.10 10.04 41.98
N HIS A 10 12.43 11.32 42.05
CA HIS A 10 11.78 12.37 41.26
C HIS A 10 12.34 12.29 39.83
N LEU A 11 11.52 11.84 38.88
CA LEU A 11 11.83 11.97 37.45
C LEU A 11 11.69 13.44 37.04
N LEU A 12 12.77 14.19 37.21
CA LEU A 12 13.01 15.46 36.54
C LEU A 12 13.58 15.15 35.15
N THR A 13 12.74 14.70 34.23
CA THR A 13 13.09 14.68 32.80
C THR A 13 12.34 15.79 32.09
N GLY A 14 12.86 17.01 32.26
CA GLY A 14 12.69 18.10 31.31
C GLY A 14 13.46 17.80 30.02
N GLY A 15 13.04 16.76 29.30
CA GLY A 15 13.44 16.54 27.92
C GLY A 15 12.51 17.35 27.00
N PRO A 16 13.00 17.91 25.88
CA PRO A 16 12.16 18.66 24.96
C PRO A 16 10.95 17.82 24.58
N ALA A 17 9.79 18.45 24.72
CA ALA A 17 8.47 17.88 24.58
C ALA A 17 8.38 16.96 23.36
N TRP A 18 7.67 15.85 23.55
CA TRP A 18 7.10 15.01 22.49
C TRP A 18 6.53 15.81 21.30
N GLU A 19 6.16 17.07 21.50
CA GLU A 19 5.72 18.05 20.49
C GLU A 19 6.74 18.34 19.39
N VAL A 20 8.05 18.31 19.67
CA VAL A 20 9.08 18.63 18.65
C VAL A 20 9.20 17.52 17.60
N ARG A 21 8.84 16.27 17.94
CA ARG A 21 8.86 15.15 16.98
C ARG A 21 7.72 15.18 15.97
N ARG A 22 6.72 16.05 16.15
CA ARG A 22 5.56 16.15 15.24
C ARG A 22 5.72 17.20 14.14
N ALA A 23 6.83 17.93 14.12
CA ALA A 23 7.27 18.62 12.92
C ALA A 23 7.75 17.57 11.91
N MET A 24 6.80 16.84 11.30
CA MET A 24 7.06 16.21 10.01
C MET A 24 7.50 17.34 9.09
N PRO A 25 8.74 17.36 8.59
CA PRO A 25 9.07 18.27 7.51
C PRO A 25 8.04 18.00 6.40
N GLU A 26 7.45 19.07 5.84
CA GLU A 26 6.61 18.96 4.66
C GLU A 26 7.30 18.01 3.69
N GLN A 27 6.65 16.88 3.39
CA GLN A 27 7.27 15.90 2.51
C GLN A 27 7.61 16.63 1.22
N PRO A 28 8.88 16.64 0.79
CA PRO A 28 9.27 17.36 -0.40
C PRO A 28 8.44 16.79 -1.54
N GLY A 29 7.58 17.64 -2.12
CA GLY A 29 6.80 17.27 -3.28
C GLY A 29 7.73 16.73 -4.37
N PHE A 30 7.24 15.80 -5.18
CA PHE A 30 8.06 15.14 -6.21
C PHE A 30 8.85 16.16 -7.04
N SER A 31 10.17 15.99 -7.11
CA SER A 31 11.04 16.77 -7.99
C SER A 31 10.66 16.52 -9.46
N LYS A 32 11.05 17.41 -10.40
CA LYS A 32 10.78 17.22 -11.85
C LYS A 32 11.20 15.83 -12.34
N ARG A 33 12.39 15.37 -11.94
CA ARG A 33 12.91 14.03 -12.30
C ARG A 33 12.05 12.90 -11.72
N GLN A 34 11.56 13.05 -10.49
CA GLN A 34 10.70 12.03 -9.88
C GLN A 34 9.29 12.01 -10.51
N LYS A 35 8.76 13.17 -10.92
CA LYS A 35 7.49 13.23 -11.66
C LYS A 35 7.60 12.48 -12.99
N GLU A 36 8.74 12.60 -13.68
CA GLU A 36 9.00 11.86 -14.91
C GLU A 36 9.16 10.36 -14.65
N ALA A 37 9.91 9.98 -13.61
CA ALA A 37 10.06 8.59 -13.19
C ALA A 37 8.72 7.95 -12.73
N ARG A 38 7.71 8.75 -12.39
CA ARG A 38 6.36 8.29 -12.03
C ARG A 38 5.43 8.08 -13.23
N LYS A 39 5.78 8.59 -14.43
CA LYS A 39 4.95 8.39 -15.64
C LYS A 39 4.74 6.90 -15.97
N PRO A 40 5.78 6.04 -15.97
CA PRO A 40 5.60 4.60 -16.21
C PRO A 40 4.68 3.95 -15.18
N LEU A 41 4.81 4.33 -13.90
CA LEU A 41 3.95 3.84 -12.84
C LEU A 41 2.48 4.22 -13.07
N LEU A 42 2.19 5.48 -13.42
CA LEU A 42 0.83 5.92 -13.70
C LEU A 42 0.22 5.17 -14.88
N GLN A 43 1.01 4.92 -15.92
CA GLN A 43 0.57 4.13 -17.07
C GLN A 43 0.25 2.67 -16.65
N ALA A 44 1.12 2.03 -15.88
CA ALA A 44 0.90 0.67 -15.39
C ALA A 44 -0.32 0.58 -14.45
N MET A 45 -0.53 1.59 -13.59
CA MET A 45 -1.73 1.70 -12.74
C MET A 45 -3.01 1.87 -13.56
N SER A 46 -2.97 2.65 -14.64
CA SER A 46 -4.10 2.81 -15.57
C SER A 46 -4.44 1.49 -16.26
N GLN A 47 -3.44 0.81 -16.83
CA GLN A 47 -3.60 -0.50 -17.46
C GLN A 47 -4.14 -1.55 -16.49
N LEU A 48 -3.66 -1.54 -15.25
CA LEU A 48 -4.17 -2.40 -14.18
C LEU A 48 -5.65 -2.16 -13.90
N SER A 49 -6.04 -0.88 -13.72
CA SER A 49 -7.44 -0.50 -13.48
C SER A 49 -8.34 -0.96 -14.63
N GLU A 50 -7.89 -0.79 -15.88
CA GLU A 50 -8.64 -1.20 -17.06
C GLU A 50 -8.75 -2.73 -17.18
N ALA A 51 -7.67 -3.46 -16.93
CA ALA A 51 -7.68 -4.92 -16.94
C ALA A 51 -8.62 -5.49 -15.88
N VAL A 52 -8.67 -4.89 -14.69
CA VAL A 52 -9.60 -5.26 -13.61
C VAL A 52 -11.05 -4.97 -14.01
N LYS A 53 -11.34 -3.81 -14.61
CA LYS A 53 -12.68 -3.48 -15.14
C LYS A 53 -13.15 -4.48 -16.20
N ARG A 54 -12.25 -4.88 -17.11
CA ARG A 54 -12.52 -5.88 -18.15
C ARG A 54 -12.55 -7.32 -17.60
N ARG A 55 -12.34 -7.53 -16.30
CA ARG A 55 -12.20 -8.86 -15.66
C ARG A 55 -11.14 -9.74 -16.31
N ASN A 56 -10.16 -9.14 -16.98
CA ASN A 56 -9.04 -9.86 -17.55
C ASN A 56 -7.96 -10.05 -16.47
N TRP A 57 -8.15 -11.08 -15.65
CA TRP A 57 -7.32 -11.30 -14.47
C TRP A 57 -5.86 -11.62 -14.79
N ARG A 58 -5.59 -12.28 -15.93
CA ARG A 58 -4.22 -12.55 -16.40
C ARG A 58 -3.49 -11.26 -16.75
N ALA A 59 -4.13 -10.38 -17.53
CA ALA A 59 -3.58 -9.07 -17.85
C ALA A 59 -3.43 -8.19 -16.59
N ALA A 60 -4.40 -8.24 -15.67
CA ALA A 60 -4.35 -7.50 -14.42
C ALA A 60 -3.17 -7.95 -13.53
N ARG A 61 -2.85 -9.25 -13.47
CA ARG A 61 -1.65 -9.73 -12.75
C ARG A 61 -0.36 -9.20 -13.37
N ALA A 62 -0.24 -9.25 -14.69
CA ALA A 62 0.94 -8.74 -15.39
C ALA A 62 1.12 -7.22 -15.19
N ALA A 63 0.05 -6.44 -15.35
CA ALA A 63 0.07 -5.00 -15.14
C ALA A 63 0.39 -4.63 -13.68
N ARG A 64 -0.11 -5.41 -12.70
CA ARG A 64 0.23 -5.23 -11.28
C ARG A 64 1.72 -5.49 -11.02
N ALA A 65 2.30 -6.54 -11.60
CA ALA A 65 3.71 -6.85 -11.44
C ALA A 65 4.57 -5.71 -12.00
N ALA A 66 4.29 -5.28 -13.23
CA ALA A 66 4.97 -4.13 -13.85
C ALA A 66 4.85 -2.86 -13.00
N ALA A 67 3.65 -2.56 -12.47
CA ALA A 67 3.47 -1.41 -11.58
C ALA A 67 4.26 -1.55 -10.26
N TRP A 68 4.44 -2.77 -9.76
CA TRP A 68 5.25 -3.01 -8.56
C TRP A 68 6.74 -2.78 -8.83
N ASP A 69 7.24 -3.24 -9.99
CA ASP A 69 8.62 -3.02 -10.42
C ASP A 69 8.92 -1.51 -10.60
N GLU A 70 7.96 -0.75 -11.13
CA GLU A 70 8.09 0.72 -11.24
C GLU A 70 8.06 1.43 -9.88
N VAL A 71 7.22 0.96 -8.94
CA VAL A 71 7.19 1.50 -7.57
C VAL A 71 8.49 1.22 -6.81
N ASP A 72 9.14 0.08 -7.06
CA ASP A 72 10.36 -0.29 -6.35
C ASP A 72 11.58 0.54 -6.77
N LYS A 73 11.55 1.07 -8.00
CA LYS A 73 12.54 2.04 -8.50
C LYS A 73 12.40 3.43 -7.87
N LEU A 74 11.29 3.71 -7.19
CA LEU A 74 10.96 5.01 -6.60
C LEU A 74 11.22 5.02 -5.08
N ILE A 75 11.35 6.21 -4.51
CA ILE A 75 11.59 6.38 -3.07
C ILE A 75 10.42 5.76 -2.27
N PRO A 76 10.66 4.83 -1.33
CA PRO A 76 9.61 4.11 -0.62
C PRO A 76 8.63 5.01 0.14
N ASP A 77 9.13 6.06 0.79
CA ASP A 77 8.28 6.95 1.60
C ASP A 77 7.33 7.81 0.75
N LEU A 78 7.72 8.14 -0.48
CA LEU A 78 6.89 8.89 -1.42
C LEU A 78 5.88 8.02 -2.18
N THR A 79 6.03 6.68 -2.13
CA THR A 79 5.18 5.73 -2.89
C THR A 79 4.30 4.84 -2.01
N ARG A 80 4.13 5.21 -0.73
CA ARG A 80 3.33 4.42 0.25
C ARG A 80 1.89 4.21 -0.20
N GLU A 81 1.26 5.25 -0.75
CA GLU A 81 -0.14 5.17 -1.19
C GLU A 81 -0.28 4.28 -2.43
N GLU A 82 0.65 4.33 -3.38
CA GLU A 82 0.66 3.46 -4.55
C GLU A 82 0.89 2.00 -4.15
N ARG A 83 1.81 1.73 -3.22
CA ARG A 83 2.01 0.39 -2.64
C ARG A 83 0.72 -0.15 -2.01
N LYS A 84 0.00 0.69 -1.26
CA LYS A 84 -1.28 0.34 -0.65
C LYS A 84 -2.36 0.06 -1.70
N MET A 85 -2.42 0.85 -2.78
CA MET A 85 -3.33 0.61 -3.90
C MET A 85 -3.03 -0.70 -4.62
N LEU A 86 -1.76 -0.99 -4.90
CA LEU A 86 -1.35 -2.26 -5.52
C LEU A 86 -1.66 -3.48 -4.65
N TRP A 87 -1.65 -3.34 -3.33
CA TRP A 87 -2.15 -4.36 -2.41
C TRP A 87 -3.66 -4.56 -2.50
N LYS A 88 -4.45 -3.49 -2.57
CA LYS A 88 -5.90 -3.59 -2.78
C LYS A 88 -6.23 -4.28 -4.10
N TYR A 89 -5.54 -3.92 -5.19
CA TYR A 89 -5.71 -4.59 -6.48
C TYR A 89 -5.34 -6.07 -6.43
N LYS A 90 -4.32 -6.47 -5.66
CA LYS A 90 -4.00 -7.90 -5.44
C LYS A 90 -5.21 -8.66 -4.93
N GLN A 91 -5.86 -8.13 -3.89
CA GLN A 91 -7.01 -8.75 -3.26
C GLN A 91 -8.20 -8.79 -4.21
N GLN A 92 -8.45 -7.70 -4.95
CA GLN A 92 -9.52 -7.66 -5.95
C GLN A 92 -9.33 -8.69 -7.06
N ILE A 93 -8.11 -8.82 -7.61
CA ILE A 93 -7.80 -9.81 -8.65
C ILE A 93 -8.03 -11.22 -8.11
N ALA A 94 -7.51 -11.54 -6.93
CA ALA A 94 -7.68 -12.87 -6.33
C ALA A 94 -9.16 -13.21 -6.07
N ALA A 95 -9.93 -12.25 -5.55
CA ALA A 95 -11.36 -12.41 -5.33
C ALA A 95 -12.13 -12.56 -6.65
N GLY A 96 -11.78 -11.78 -7.67
CA GLY A 96 -12.35 -11.87 -9.02
C GLY A 96 -12.10 -13.22 -9.68
N GLU A 97 -10.85 -13.70 -9.66
CA GLU A 97 -10.50 -15.03 -10.16
C GLU A 97 -11.27 -16.15 -9.45
N SER A 98 -11.39 -16.05 -8.12
CA SER A 98 -12.11 -17.05 -7.33
C SER A 98 -13.60 -17.07 -7.67
N ARG A 99 -14.22 -15.90 -7.80
CA ARG A 99 -15.64 -15.78 -8.20
C ARG A 99 -15.88 -16.32 -9.61
N ASP A 100 -14.98 -16.06 -10.54
CA ASP A 100 -15.10 -16.52 -11.92
C ASP A 100 -14.97 -18.03 -12.01
N ARG A 101 -14.00 -18.62 -11.29
CA ARG A 101 -13.88 -20.08 -11.18
C ARG A 101 -15.16 -20.71 -10.60
N LEU A 102 -15.69 -20.15 -9.52
CA LEU A 102 -16.92 -20.63 -8.87
C LEU A 102 -18.16 -20.52 -9.78
N ARG A 103 -18.23 -19.47 -10.62
CA ARG A 103 -19.32 -19.30 -11.59
C ARG A 103 -19.23 -20.31 -12.72
N SER A 104 -18.03 -20.56 -13.24
CA SER A 104 -17.80 -21.57 -14.29
C SER A 104 -18.01 -23.00 -13.80
N SER A 105 -17.85 -23.27 -12.49
CA SER A 105 -18.04 -24.59 -11.89
C SER A 105 -19.46 -24.87 -11.41
N ARG A 106 -20.41 -23.92 -11.52
CA ARG A 106 -21.83 -24.19 -11.23
C ARG A 106 -22.48 -24.74 -12.51
N PRO A 107 -22.77 -26.06 -12.60
CA PRO A 107 -23.59 -26.57 -13.70
C PRO A 107 -24.96 -25.90 -13.61
N ASP A 108 -25.43 -25.41 -14.75
CA ASP A 108 -26.76 -24.84 -14.92
C ASP A 108 -27.78 -25.91 -14.53
N ARG A 109 -28.41 -25.77 -13.36
CA ARG A 109 -29.53 -26.62 -12.93
C ARG A 109 -30.83 -26.17 -13.60
N SER A 110 -30.78 -25.88 -14.89
CA SER A 110 -31.93 -25.56 -15.74
C SER A 110 -32.18 -26.71 -16.70
N GLN A 111 -32.39 -27.91 -16.14
CA GLN A 111 -33.10 -29.01 -16.78
C GLN A 111 -33.88 -29.76 -15.69
N ASN A 112 -35.09 -29.27 -15.39
CA ASN A 112 -36.26 -30.08 -15.06
C ASN A 112 -37.52 -29.21 -15.05
#